data_AF-A0A6B3HQM8-F1
#
_entry.id   AF-A0A6B3HQM8-F1
#
_cell.length_a   1.000
_cell.length_b   1.000
_cell.length_c   1.000
_cell.angle_alpha   90.00
_cell.angle_beta   90.00
_cell.angle_gamma   90.00
#
_symmetry.space_group_name_H-M   'P 1'
#
loop_
_entity.id
_entity.type
_entity.pdbx_description
1 polymer ?
#
loop_
_entity_poly.entity_id
_entity_poly.type
_entity_poly.pdbx_seq_one_letter_code
_entity_poly.pdbx_strand_id
1 'polypeptide(L)' 'GLDSVGGMDGLVKIPGIAETPAGMDRRVVSIDDGVLLNYGPRTDRVLADIVEQLYPKGGKGQ' A
#
# COMPACT_ATOMS: atom_id res chain seq x y z
N GLY A 1 -5.49 -6.39 8.25
CA GLY A 1 -4.57 -6.09 7.14
C GLY A 1 -5.13 -6.50 5.79
N LEU A 2 -4.36 -6.34 4.71
CA LEU A 2 -4.73 -6.68 3.33
C LEU A 2 -5.09 -8.18 3.14
N ASP A 3 -4.45 -9.07 3.91
CA ASP A 3 -4.75 -10.51 3.87
C ASP A 3 -6.16 -10.84 4.36
N SER A 4 -6.73 -10.02 5.25
CA SER A 4 -8.07 -10.22 5.79
C SER A 4 -9.17 -10.12 4.72
N VAL A 5 -8.90 -9.43 3.61
CA VAL A 5 -9.83 -9.35 2.47
C VAL A 5 -9.49 -10.36 1.37
N GLY A 6 -8.44 -11.17 1.51
CA GLY A 6 -7.96 -12.09 0.47
C GLY A 6 -6.89 -11.49 -0.42
N GLY A 7 -6.07 -10.58 0.10
CA GLY A 7 -5.00 -9.93 -0.64
C GLY A 7 -5.52 -8.93 -1.67
N MET A 8 -4.68 -8.61 -2.66
CA MET A 8 -5.02 -7.66 -3.73
C MET A 8 -6.26 -8.06 -4.53
N ASP A 9 -6.45 -9.34 -4.83
CA ASP A 9 -7.59 -9.84 -5.60
C ASP A 9 -8.90 -9.77 -4.82
N GLY A 10 -8.82 -9.88 -3.50
CA GLY A 10 -9.92 -9.65 -2.60
C GLY A 10 -10.29 -8.17 -2.52
N LEU A 11 -9.29 -7.30 -2.40
CA LEU A 11 -9.48 -5.86 -2.30
C LEU A 11 -10.18 -5.26 -3.52
N VAL A 12 -9.80 -5.66 -4.74
CA VAL A 12 -10.43 -5.13 -5.98
C VAL A 12 -11.85 -5.67 -6.22
N LYS A 13 -12.31 -6.68 -5.47
CA LYS A 13 -13.71 -7.14 -5.54
C LYS A 13 -14.66 -6.27 -4.71
N ILE A 14 -14.14 -5.38 -3.87
CA ILE A 14 -14.95 -4.48 -3.07
C ILE A 14 -15.59 -3.44 -4.03
N PRO A 15 -16.93 -3.29 -4.02
CA PRO A 15 -17.61 -2.33 -4.88
C PRO A 15 -17.03 -0.92 -4.76
N GLY A 16 -16.72 -0.30 -5.88
CA GLY A 16 -16.15 1.05 -5.94
C GLY A 16 -14.62 1.09 -5.88
N ILE A 17 -13.92 0.02 -5.47
CA ILE A 17 -12.45 0.01 -5.43
C ILE A 17 -11.85 -0.23 -6.82
N ALA A 18 -12.36 -1.21 -7.57
CA ALA A 18 -11.87 -1.53 -8.91
C ALA A 18 -11.99 -0.35 -9.89
N GLU A 19 -12.95 0.54 -9.66
CA GLU A 19 -13.23 1.71 -10.48
C GLU A 19 -12.33 2.91 -10.16
N THR A 20 -11.58 2.86 -9.05
CA THR A 20 -10.59 3.90 -8.74
C THR A 20 -9.31 3.70 -9.56
N PRO A 21 -8.55 4.78 -9.86
CA PRO A 21 -7.22 4.63 -10.47
C PRO A 21 -6.30 3.71 -9.67
N ALA A 22 -6.35 3.76 -8.33
CA ALA A 22 -5.56 2.87 -7.48
C ALA A 22 -5.95 1.39 -7.64
N GLY A 23 -7.24 1.08 -7.81
CA GLY A 23 -7.73 -0.27 -8.07
C GLY A 23 -7.38 -0.77 -9.47
N MET A 24 -7.55 0.09 -10.48
CA MET A 24 -7.20 -0.20 -11.88
C MET A 24 -5.71 -0.50 -12.04
N ASP A 25 -4.84 0.32 -11.43
CA ASP A 25 -3.39 0.15 -11.48
C ASP A 25 -2.87 -0.87 -10.44
N ARG A 26 -3.77 -1.44 -9.65
CA ARG A 26 -3.46 -2.33 -8.51
C ARG A 26 -2.37 -1.74 -7.59
N ARG A 27 -2.42 -0.43 -7.39
CA ARG A 27 -1.42 0.35 -6.65
C ARG A 27 -1.86 0.52 -5.19
N VAL A 28 -1.38 -0.37 -4.33
CA VAL A 28 -1.70 -0.39 -2.90
C VAL A 28 -0.42 -0.51 -2.09
N VAL A 29 -0.31 0.32 -1.05
CA VAL A 29 0.74 0.25 -0.05
C VAL A 29 0.20 -0.49 1.16
N SER A 30 0.85 -1.57 1.55
CA SER A 30 0.48 -2.36 2.74
C SER A 30 1.58 -2.25 3.78
N ILE A 31 1.19 -1.97 5.02
CA ILE A 31 2.07 -1.90 6.19
C ILE A 31 1.46 -2.79 7.25
N ASP A 32 2.28 -3.54 7.98
CA ASP A 32 1.82 -4.42 9.04
C ASP A 32 1.00 -3.66 10.09
N ASP A 33 -0.10 -4.31 10.49
CA ASP A 33 -1.03 -3.80 11.49
C ASP A 33 -0.27 -3.52 12.80
N GLY A 34 -0.58 -2.39 13.45
CA GLY A 34 0.03 -2.03 14.73
C GLY A 34 1.41 -1.37 14.66
N VAL A 35 1.92 -1.00 13.48
CA VAL A 35 3.15 -0.20 13.39
C VAL A 35 2.88 1.21 12.84
N LEU A 36 2.00 1.32 11.85
CA LEU A 36 1.76 2.58 11.13
C LEU A 36 1.29 3.74 12.03
N LEU A 37 0.36 3.48 12.95
CA LEU A 37 -0.32 4.51 13.73
C LEU A 37 0.27 4.72 15.14
N ASN A 38 1.32 3.98 15.50
CA ASN A 38 1.92 4.01 16.83
C ASN A 38 2.96 5.13 17.01
N TYR A 39 3.48 5.70 15.91
CA TYR A 39 4.47 6.79 15.90
C TYR A 39 5.64 6.61 16.90
N GLY A 40 6.07 5.36 17.09
CA GLY A 40 7.12 4.98 18.02
C GLY A 40 8.54 5.07 17.41
N PRO A 41 9.55 4.46 18.06
CA PRO A 41 10.94 4.53 17.61
C PRO A 41 11.22 3.88 16.25
N ARG A 42 10.23 3.21 15.64
CA ARG A 42 10.31 2.59 14.31
C ARG A 42 9.67 3.43 13.19
N THR A 43 9.27 4.66 13.48
CA THR A 43 8.59 5.55 12.51
C THR A 43 9.45 5.80 11.27
N ASP A 44 10.76 5.96 11.46
CA ASP A 44 11.74 6.10 10.38
C ASP A 44 11.68 4.94 9.38
N ARG A 45 11.62 3.71 9.89
CA ARG A 45 11.52 2.50 9.07
C ARG A 45 10.20 2.42 8.33
N VAL A 46 9.08 2.72 9.00
CA VAL A 46 7.76 2.73 8.36
C VAL A 46 7.71 3.75 7.22
N LEU A 47 8.29 4.94 7.43
CA LEU A 47 8.36 5.96 6.39
C LEU A 47 9.23 5.51 5.22
N ALA A 48 10.39 4.88 5.47
CA ALA A 48 11.23 4.33 4.41
C ALA A 48 10.49 3.27 3.58
N ASP A 49 9.77 2.35 4.22
CA ASP A 49 9.00 1.30 3.57
C ASP A 49 7.86 1.88 2.71
N ILE A 50 7.17 2.92 3.19
CA ILE A 50 6.12 3.62 2.43
C ILE A 50 6.73 4.34 1.22
N VAL A 51 7.85 5.04 1.40
CA VAL A 51 8.51 5.79 0.31
C VAL A 51 8.99 4.83 -0.77
N GLU A 52 9.57 3.69 -0.42
CA GLU A 52 10.01 2.67 -1.37
C GLU A 52 8.83 2.12 -2.19
N GLN A 53 7.68 1.86 -1.56
CA GLN A 53 6.47 1.37 -2.24
C GLN A 53 5.78 2.45 -3.08
N LEU A 54 5.78 3.71 -2.63
CA LEU A 54 5.16 4.82 -3.37
C LEU A 54 6.01 5.29 -4.55
N TYR A 55 7.33 5.26 -4.40
CA TYR A 55 8.33 5.75 -5.35
C TYR A 55 9.39 4.67 -5.65
N PRO A 56 9.02 3.53 -6.27
CA PRO A 56 9.98 2.51 -6.62
C PRO A 56 11.07 3.09 -7.54
N LYS A 57 12.35 2.84 -7.21
CA LYS A 57 13.48 3.28 -8.03
C LYS A 57 13.40 2.61 -9.40
N GLY A 58 12.83 3.33 -10.38
CA GLY A 58 12.53 2.79 -11.70
C GLY A 58 11.36 3.44 -12.43
N GLY A 59 10.78 4.53 -11.91
CA GLY A 59 9.92 5.41 -12.71
C GLY A 59 10.68 5.87 -13.95
N LYS A 60 10.45 5.21 -15.09
CA LYS A 60 10.83 5.67 -16.42
C LYS A 60 10.06 6.96 -16.71
N GLY A 61 10.56 8.06 -16.18
CA GLY A 61 10.29 9.41 -16.65
C GLY A 61 11.49 9.87 -17.47
N GLN A 62 11.54 9.39 -18.70
CA GLN A 62 12.28 9.97 -19.81
C GLN A 62 11.31 10.02 -20.99
#